data_AF-C5A4F0-F1
#
_entry.id   AF-C5A4F0-F1
#
_cell.length_a   1.000
_cell.length_b   1.000
_cell.length_c   1.000
_cell.angle_alpha   90.00
_cell.angle_beta   90.00
_cell.angle_gamma   90.00
#
_symmetry.space_group_name_H-M   'P 1'
#
loop_
_entity.id
_entity.type
_entity.pdbx_description
1 polymer ?
#
loop_
_entity_poly.entity_id
_entity_poly.type
_entity_poly.pdbx_seq_one_letter_code
_entity_poly.pdbx_strand_id
1 'polypeptide(L)'
;MPLWKDGKLGLPIKEAVTLFPELKDYLDERGRLDFSNREARILYNRAIAKALFGLEIEYHPRGLVTPPISRYLFLKTFLKGGEKVLEIGTGHTAMMALIAEKLFDCEVAATELDEEFFEYARRNIERNLARIRLIKSDGGIIRGVIPEGERFDVIFSAPPYYERPTKGVLTEREGVGGGKYGEAFSVGLIEEARYYLRPGGKVALFLPDKKPLIGVIAEKGEELGYSVRDVKFKVGTRWRHSLVLRL
;
A
#
# COMPACT_ATOMS: atom_id res chain seq x y z
N MET A 1 -1.40 3.61 19.16
CA MET A 1 -1.41 2.46 18.22
C MET A 1 -2.87 2.14 17.95
N PRO A 2 -3.31 1.97 16.70
CA PRO A 2 -4.71 1.68 16.39
C PRO A 2 -5.01 0.24 16.84
N LEU A 3 -5.56 0.11 18.03
CA LEU A 3 -6.00 -1.14 18.61
C LEU A 3 -7.51 -1.05 18.78
N TRP A 4 -8.20 -2.17 18.59
CA TRP A 4 -9.60 -2.25 18.97
C TRP A 4 -9.74 -2.27 20.50
N LYS A 5 -10.98 -2.13 20.98
CA LYS A 5 -11.32 -2.07 22.42
C LYS A 5 -10.79 -3.25 23.24
N ASP A 6 -10.52 -4.39 22.58
CA ASP A 6 -9.95 -5.60 23.18
C ASP A 6 -8.40 -5.63 23.18
N GLY A 7 -7.76 -4.52 22.80
CA GLY A 7 -6.30 -4.38 22.72
C GLY A 7 -5.67 -5.07 21.50
N LYS A 8 -6.46 -5.61 20.56
CA LYS A 8 -5.94 -6.32 19.39
C LYS A 8 -5.95 -5.45 18.14
N LEU A 9 -4.99 -5.71 17.25
CA LEU A 9 -4.97 -5.14 15.90
C LEU A 9 -5.87 -5.98 14.99
N GLY A 10 -7.17 -5.73 15.06
CA GLY A 10 -8.21 -6.45 14.31
C GLY A 10 -9.59 -5.93 14.68
N LEU A 11 -10.62 -6.34 13.95
CA LEU A 11 -12.02 -5.97 14.25
C LEU A 11 -12.86 -7.25 14.31
N PRO A 12 -13.50 -7.58 15.44
CA PRO A 12 -14.40 -8.72 15.50
C PRO A 12 -15.53 -8.59 14.46
N ILE A 13 -15.92 -9.69 13.81
CA ILE A 13 -16.94 -9.68 12.75
C ILE A 13 -18.26 -9.05 13.24
N LYS A 14 -18.67 -9.34 14.47
CA LYS A 14 -19.89 -8.75 15.08
C LYS A 14 -19.83 -7.22 15.16
N GLU A 15 -18.66 -6.66 15.47
CA GLU A 15 -18.45 -5.21 15.51
C GLU A 15 -18.43 -4.63 14.09
N ALA A 16 -17.81 -5.33 13.13
CA ALA A 16 -17.84 -4.93 11.73
C ALA A 16 -19.27 -4.86 11.19
N VAL A 17 -20.12 -5.84 11.51
CA VAL A 17 -21.54 -5.88 11.15
C VAL A 17 -22.34 -4.73 11.79
N THR A 18 -21.95 -4.27 12.97
CA THR A 18 -22.60 -3.12 13.62
C THR A 18 -22.30 -1.82 12.86
N LEU A 19 -21.09 -1.70 12.31
CA LEU A 19 -20.68 -0.53 11.51
C LEU A 19 -21.20 -0.60 10.07
N PHE A 20 -21.31 -1.81 9.51
CA PHE A 20 -21.73 -2.08 8.13
C PHE A 20 -22.74 -3.25 8.13
N PRO A 21 -24.04 -2.97 8.36
CA PRO A 21 -25.07 -4.00 8.49
C PRO A 21 -25.22 -4.93 7.29
N GLU A 22 -24.82 -4.49 6.09
CA GLU A 22 -24.81 -5.26 4.84
C GLU A 22 -23.90 -6.50 4.92
N LEU A 23 -22.94 -6.53 5.86
CA LEU A 23 -22.13 -7.72 6.11
C LEU A 23 -22.94 -8.94 6.54
N LYS A 24 -24.17 -8.75 7.06
CA LYS A 24 -25.06 -9.86 7.46
C LYS A 24 -25.39 -10.80 6.30
N ASP A 25 -25.48 -10.26 5.09
CA ASP A 25 -25.84 -11.03 3.89
C ASP A 25 -24.71 -12.00 3.46
N TYR A 26 -23.54 -11.90 4.09
CA TYR A 26 -22.36 -12.70 3.79
C TYR A 26 -21.89 -13.56 4.97
N LEU A 27 -22.73 -13.75 6.00
CA LEU A 27 -22.44 -14.62 7.14
C LEU A 27 -23.02 -16.01 6.92
N ASP A 28 -22.25 -17.04 7.30
CA ASP A 28 -22.81 -18.38 7.46
C ASP A 28 -23.60 -18.51 8.77
N GLU A 29 -24.28 -19.66 8.96
CA GLU A 29 -25.07 -19.95 10.17
C GLU A 29 -24.28 -19.88 11.48
N ARG A 30 -22.94 -19.96 11.40
CA ARG A 30 -22.03 -19.87 12.56
C ARG A 30 -21.49 -18.46 12.76
N GLY A 31 -21.94 -17.48 11.98
CA GLY A 31 -21.50 -16.09 12.03
C GLY A 31 -20.10 -15.86 11.45
N ARG A 32 -19.60 -16.77 10.61
CA ARG A 32 -18.33 -16.59 9.90
C ARG A 32 -18.57 -15.85 8.59
N LEU A 33 -17.74 -14.85 8.32
CA LEU A 33 -17.81 -14.07 7.09
C LEU A 33 -17.23 -14.86 5.90
N ASP A 34 -17.94 -14.85 4.76
CA ASP A 34 -17.44 -15.41 3.51
C ASP A 34 -16.34 -14.54 2.90
N PHE A 35 -15.09 -14.86 3.21
CA PHE A 35 -13.92 -14.19 2.64
C PHE A 35 -13.64 -14.56 1.17
N SER A 36 -14.35 -15.53 0.58
CA SER A 36 -14.25 -15.78 -0.87
C SER A 36 -14.98 -14.69 -1.65
N ASN A 37 -16.10 -14.18 -1.12
CA ASN A 37 -16.86 -13.09 -1.70
C ASN A 37 -16.07 -11.76 -1.67
N ARG A 38 -16.05 -11.05 -2.81
CA ARG A 38 -15.31 -9.78 -2.93
C ARG A 38 -15.98 -8.63 -2.18
N GLU A 39 -17.31 -8.56 -2.23
CA GLU A 39 -18.08 -7.50 -1.58
C GLU A 39 -17.98 -7.61 -0.06
N ALA A 40 -18.13 -8.83 0.48
CA ALA A 40 -17.90 -9.13 1.90
C ALA A 40 -16.50 -8.64 2.36
N ARG A 41 -15.46 -8.90 1.56
CA ARG A 41 -14.10 -8.42 1.83
C ARG A 41 -14.00 -6.90 1.79
N ILE A 42 -14.65 -6.24 0.84
CA ILE A 42 -14.63 -4.77 0.75
C ILE A 42 -15.31 -4.17 1.98
N LEU A 43 -16.52 -4.58 2.29
CA LEU A 43 -17.28 -4.09 3.45
C LEU A 43 -16.50 -4.29 4.74
N TYR A 44 -15.88 -5.47 4.93
CA TYR A 44 -15.08 -5.73 6.11
C TYR A 44 -13.81 -4.86 6.18
N ASN A 45 -13.12 -4.62 5.07
CA ASN A 45 -11.96 -3.72 5.06
C ASN A 45 -12.36 -2.24 5.25
N ARG A 46 -13.54 -1.82 4.77
CA ARG A 46 -14.12 -0.49 5.08
C ARG A 46 -14.44 -0.36 6.57
N ALA A 47 -15.01 -1.41 7.18
CA ALA A 47 -15.26 -1.47 8.62
C ALA A 47 -13.97 -1.33 9.42
N ILE A 48 -12.90 -2.05 9.04
CA ILE A 48 -11.59 -1.93 9.68
C ILE A 48 -11.00 -0.53 9.48
N ALA A 49 -11.03 0.01 8.26
CA ALA A 49 -10.53 1.36 7.95
C ALA A 49 -11.18 2.41 8.86
N LYS A 50 -12.50 2.34 9.02
CA LYS A 50 -13.27 3.25 9.87
C LYS A 50 -12.97 3.03 11.36
N ALA A 51 -13.03 1.78 11.82
CA ALA A 51 -12.93 1.45 13.25
C ALA A 51 -11.53 1.66 13.83
N LEU A 52 -10.48 1.31 13.09
CA LEU A 52 -9.10 1.34 13.59
C LEU A 52 -8.34 2.58 13.16
N PHE A 53 -8.64 3.14 11.98
CA PHE A 53 -7.85 4.22 11.39
C PHE A 53 -8.64 5.52 11.26
N GLY A 54 -9.94 5.53 11.58
CA GLY A 54 -10.78 6.71 11.39
C GLY A 54 -10.89 7.13 9.92
N LEU A 55 -10.75 6.17 9.01
CA LEU A 55 -10.75 6.39 7.57
C LEU A 55 -12.05 5.93 6.93
N GLU A 56 -12.69 6.82 6.18
CA GLU A 56 -13.82 6.45 5.33
C GLU A 56 -13.33 6.22 3.90
N ILE A 57 -13.42 4.98 3.42
CA ILE A 57 -12.85 4.59 2.13
C ILE A 57 -13.93 4.04 1.20
N GLU A 58 -13.92 4.56 -0.02
CA GLU A 58 -14.65 4.05 -1.17
C GLU A 58 -13.71 3.17 -2.01
N TYR A 59 -14.16 1.95 -2.33
CA TYR A 59 -13.38 1.01 -3.13
C TYR A 59 -13.87 1.01 -4.57
N HIS A 60 -12.94 0.91 -5.50
CA HIS A 60 -13.26 0.73 -6.91
C HIS A 60 -13.80 -0.69 -7.14
N PRO A 61 -14.88 -0.88 -7.93
CA PRO A 61 -15.48 -2.19 -8.17
C PRO A 61 -14.52 -3.22 -8.81
N ARG A 62 -13.48 -2.78 -9.50
CA ARG A 62 -12.45 -3.66 -10.11
C ARG A 62 -11.07 -3.53 -9.46
N GLY A 63 -10.89 -2.63 -8.51
CA GLY A 63 -9.60 -2.39 -7.87
C GLY A 63 -9.21 -3.50 -6.89
N LEU A 64 -7.95 -3.49 -6.46
CA LEU A 64 -7.46 -4.37 -5.41
C LEU A 64 -8.25 -4.20 -4.10
N VAL A 65 -8.66 -5.30 -3.46
CA VAL A 65 -9.22 -5.20 -2.11
C VAL A 65 -8.09 -4.97 -1.09
N THR A 66 -7.71 -3.70 -0.92
CA THR A 66 -6.62 -3.22 -0.06
C THR A 66 -6.91 -3.42 1.43
N PRO A 67 -6.15 -4.28 2.15
CA PRO A 67 -6.37 -4.52 3.58
C PRO A 67 -5.59 -3.52 4.46
N PRO A 68 -6.27 -2.61 5.19
CA PRO A 68 -5.62 -1.50 5.90
C PRO A 68 -4.64 -1.94 7.00
N ILE A 69 -4.94 -3.02 7.74
CA ILE A 69 -4.04 -3.54 8.79
C ILE A 69 -2.67 -3.92 8.22
N SER A 70 -2.65 -4.57 7.06
CA SER A 70 -1.39 -5.00 6.43
C SER A 70 -0.55 -3.83 5.97
N ARG A 71 -1.22 -2.76 5.51
CA ARG A 71 -0.60 -1.51 5.08
C ARG A 71 -0.05 -0.72 6.26
N TYR A 72 -0.81 -0.63 7.35
CA TYR A 72 -0.34 0.01 8.57
C TYR A 72 0.90 -0.71 9.16
N LEU A 73 0.87 -2.04 9.22
CA LEU A 73 2.01 -2.82 9.71
C LEU A 73 3.26 -2.62 8.86
N PHE A 74 3.11 -2.49 7.54
CA PHE A 74 4.19 -2.12 6.64
C PHE A 74 4.75 -0.73 6.94
N LEU A 75 3.90 0.29 7.03
CA LEU A 75 4.35 1.66 7.33
C LEU A 75 5.11 1.75 8.66
N LYS A 76 4.65 1.03 9.69
CA LYS A 76 5.31 0.95 11.00
C LYS A 76 6.74 0.41 10.96
N THR A 77 7.17 -0.31 9.93
CA THR A 77 8.52 -0.87 9.90
C THR A 77 9.58 0.19 9.60
N PHE A 78 9.19 1.35 9.02
CA PHE A 78 10.12 2.33 8.50
C PHE A 78 9.77 3.80 8.75
N LEU A 79 8.50 4.15 8.99
CA LEU A 79 8.09 5.51 9.35
C LEU A 79 8.30 5.77 10.84
N LYS A 80 8.75 6.98 11.16
CA LYS A 80 8.96 7.49 12.52
C LYS A 80 8.04 8.65 12.88
N GLY A 81 7.51 9.31 11.86
CA GLY A 81 6.63 10.45 11.90
C GLY A 81 7.32 11.77 11.54
N GLY A 82 6.55 12.72 10.97
CA GLY A 82 7.04 14.02 10.50
C GLY A 82 7.84 13.97 9.19
N GLU A 83 7.99 12.79 8.57
CA GLU A 83 8.76 12.62 7.33
C GLU A 83 8.03 13.19 6.11
N LYS A 84 8.78 13.77 5.17
CA LYS A 84 8.28 14.05 3.82
C LYS A 84 8.40 12.79 2.98
N VAL A 85 7.26 12.28 2.50
CA VAL A 85 7.16 10.96 1.88
C VAL A 85 6.52 10.98 0.51
N LEU A 86 6.93 10.03 -0.33
CA LEU A 86 6.34 9.78 -1.65
C LEU A 86 5.83 8.34 -1.73
N GLU A 87 4.53 8.17 -1.94
CA GLU A 87 3.94 6.88 -2.31
C GLU A 87 3.89 6.75 -3.84
N ILE A 88 4.40 5.63 -4.37
CA ILE A 88 4.28 5.31 -5.80
C ILE A 88 3.18 4.27 -6.01
N GLY A 89 2.18 4.62 -6.83
CA GLY A 89 1.04 3.76 -7.14
C GLY A 89 0.11 3.58 -5.94
N THR A 90 -0.49 4.67 -5.48
CA THR A 90 -1.34 4.69 -4.27
C THR A 90 -2.63 3.86 -4.42
N GLY A 91 -3.01 3.59 -5.67
CA GLY A 91 -4.23 2.89 -6.03
C GLY A 91 -5.48 3.68 -5.69
N HIS A 92 -6.62 3.17 -6.13
CA HIS A 92 -7.92 3.81 -5.91
C HIS A 92 -8.26 4.12 -4.43
N THR A 93 -7.65 3.43 -3.47
CA THR A 93 -7.94 3.64 -2.04
C THR A 93 -7.16 4.77 -1.38
N ALA A 94 -6.03 5.19 -1.95
CA ALA A 94 -5.05 6.06 -1.28
C ALA A 94 -4.64 5.63 0.14
N MET A 95 -4.73 4.33 0.45
CA MET A 95 -4.76 3.82 1.84
C MET A 95 -3.47 4.12 2.61
N MET A 96 -2.30 3.89 2.01
CA MET A 96 -1.03 4.11 2.73
C MET A 96 -0.74 5.60 2.87
N ALA A 97 -0.97 6.41 1.83
CA ALA A 97 -0.89 7.86 1.91
C ALA A 97 -1.77 8.43 3.04
N LEU A 98 -3.03 8.01 3.13
CA LEU A 98 -3.95 8.43 4.19
C LEU A 98 -3.47 8.02 5.59
N ILE A 99 -2.97 6.80 5.74
CA ILE A 99 -2.44 6.34 7.03
C ILE A 99 -1.16 7.09 7.40
N ALA A 100 -0.26 7.33 6.44
CA ALA A 100 0.99 8.06 6.64
C ALA A 100 0.73 9.50 7.10
N GLU A 101 -0.19 10.22 6.44
CA GLU A 101 -0.57 11.58 6.82
C GLU A 101 -1.23 11.58 8.21
N LYS A 102 -2.32 10.83 8.42
CA LYS A 102 -3.11 10.93 9.65
C LYS A 102 -2.43 10.36 10.89
N LEU A 103 -1.69 9.25 10.76
CA LEU A 103 -1.15 8.52 11.93
C LEU A 103 0.34 8.74 12.16
N PHE A 104 1.06 9.19 11.13
CA PHE A 104 2.49 9.47 11.23
C PHE A 104 2.81 10.95 11.01
N ASP A 105 1.82 11.82 10.78
CA ASP A 105 2.06 13.25 10.58
C ASP A 105 3.05 13.54 9.44
N CYS A 106 2.99 12.72 8.38
CA CYS A 106 3.87 12.87 7.22
C CYS A 106 3.38 13.96 6.26
N GLU A 107 4.31 14.66 5.61
CA GLU A 107 4.01 15.44 4.40
C GLU A 107 3.99 14.47 3.21
N VAL A 108 2.81 14.19 2.66
CA VAL A 108 2.63 13.09 1.70
C VAL A 108 2.40 13.60 0.27
N ALA A 109 3.22 13.12 -0.66
CA ALA A 109 2.90 13.07 -2.08
C ALA A 109 2.56 11.62 -2.48
N ALA A 110 1.62 11.44 -3.40
CA ALA A 110 1.19 10.13 -3.87
C ALA A 110 0.96 10.15 -5.38
N THR A 111 1.45 9.14 -6.11
CA THR A 111 1.25 9.03 -7.56
C THR A 111 0.26 7.93 -7.93
N GLU A 112 -0.49 8.11 -9.00
CA GLU A 112 -1.34 7.08 -9.61
C GLU A 112 -1.34 7.18 -11.14
N LEU A 113 -1.21 6.04 -11.82
CA LEU A 113 -1.13 5.93 -13.28
C LEU A 113 -2.50 5.67 -13.91
N ASP A 114 -3.42 4.99 -13.23
CA ASP A 114 -4.76 4.74 -13.78
C ASP A 114 -5.70 5.91 -13.51
N GLU A 115 -6.45 6.35 -14.53
CA GLU A 115 -7.36 7.50 -14.44
C GLU A 115 -8.55 7.23 -13.51
N GLU A 116 -9.18 6.06 -13.63
CA GLU A 116 -10.30 5.69 -12.75
C GLU A 116 -9.81 5.63 -11.30
N PHE A 117 -8.62 5.06 -11.07
CA PHE A 117 -8.07 4.94 -9.72
C PHE A 117 -7.62 6.28 -9.16
N PHE A 118 -7.05 7.16 -9.98
CA PHE A 118 -6.70 8.51 -9.57
C PHE A 118 -7.93 9.25 -9.05
N GLU A 119 -9.06 9.18 -9.75
CA GLU A 119 -10.29 9.84 -9.33
C GLU A 119 -10.88 9.26 -8.03
N TYR A 120 -10.81 7.94 -7.83
CA TYR A 120 -11.20 7.33 -6.56
C TYR A 120 -10.25 7.73 -5.42
N ALA A 121 -8.94 7.76 -5.67
CA ALA A 121 -7.94 8.21 -4.70
C ALA A 121 -8.21 9.66 -4.29
N ARG A 122 -8.46 10.55 -5.26
CA ARG A 122 -8.83 11.95 -5.03
C ARG A 122 -10.07 12.06 -4.13
N ARG A 123 -11.16 11.36 -4.46
CA ARG A 123 -12.38 11.36 -3.64
C ARG A 123 -12.14 10.82 -2.23
N ASN A 124 -11.31 9.81 -2.07
CA ASN A 124 -10.95 9.26 -0.76
C ASN A 124 -10.12 10.26 0.07
N ILE A 125 -9.18 10.97 -0.56
CA ILE A 125 -8.39 12.03 0.09
C ILE A 125 -9.32 13.15 0.58
N GLU A 126 -10.21 13.64 -0.28
CA GLU A 126 -11.19 14.69 0.04
C GLU A 126 -12.14 14.26 1.15
N ARG A 127 -12.72 13.06 1.05
CA ARG A 127 -13.65 12.49 2.04
C ARG A 127 -13.03 12.41 3.44
N ASN A 128 -11.71 12.23 3.51
CA ASN A 128 -10.98 12.13 4.76
C ASN A 128 -10.36 13.44 5.24
N LEU A 129 -10.58 14.56 4.52
CA LEU A 129 -10.01 15.88 4.78
C LEU A 129 -8.48 15.85 4.88
N ALA A 130 -7.84 14.95 4.12
CA ALA A 130 -6.40 14.77 4.15
C ALA A 130 -5.71 15.75 3.20
N ARG A 131 -4.51 16.21 3.58
CA ARG A 131 -3.71 17.16 2.78
C ARG A 131 -2.61 16.44 2.01
N ILE A 132 -3.00 15.53 1.13
CA ILE A 132 -2.09 14.72 0.32
C ILE A 132 -1.94 15.36 -1.07
N ARG A 133 -0.71 15.54 -1.54
CA ARG A 133 -0.44 15.95 -2.92
C ARG A 133 -0.58 14.74 -3.86
N LEU A 134 -1.77 14.54 -4.40
CA LEU A 134 -2.03 13.50 -5.40
C LEU A 134 -1.56 13.95 -6.79
N ILE A 135 -0.80 13.11 -7.49
CA ILE A 135 -0.16 13.42 -8.78
C ILE A 135 -0.51 12.33 -9.78
N LYS A 136 -1.04 12.73 -10.94
CA LYS A 136 -1.30 11.81 -12.04
C LYS A 136 0.03 11.47 -12.71
N SER A 137 0.34 10.18 -12.83
CA SER A 137 1.44 9.73 -13.69
C SER A 137 0.94 9.48 -15.11
N ASP A 138 1.75 9.86 -16.09
CA ASP A 138 1.56 9.60 -17.53
C ASP A 138 2.44 8.45 -18.04
N GLY A 139 2.98 7.63 -17.13
CA GLY A 139 3.73 6.40 -17.46
C GLY A 139 5.09 6.29 -16.77
N GLY A 140 5.59 7.36 -16.15
CA GLY A 140 6.81 7.35 -15.36
C GLY A 140 6.61 6.76 -13.96
N ILE A 141 7.71 6.29 -13.34
CA ILE A 141 7.70 5.82 -11.94
C ILE A 141 7.91 7.02 -11.00
N ILE A 142 9.08 7.66 -11.06
CA ILE A 142 9.38 8.92 -10.35
C ILE A 142 9.83 9.98 -11.36
N ARG A 143 10.78 9.64 -12.24
CA ARG A 143 11.30 10.55 -13.27
C ARG A 143 10.19 10.93 -14.24
N GLY A 144 10.11 12.22 -14.55
CA GLY A 144 9.06 12.77 -15.40
C GLY A 144 7.69 12.93 -14.72
N VAL A 145 7.53 12.44 -13.48
CA VAL A 145 6.31 12.60 -12.67
C VAL A 145 6.55 13.59 -11.53
N ILE A 146 7.70 13.46 -10.87
CA ILE A 146 8.13 14.34 -9.79
C ILE A 146 9.10 15.39 -10.33
N PRO A 147 8.95 16.67 -9.96
CA PRO A 147 9.88 17.73 -10.34
C PRO A 147 11.33 17.38 -10.00
N GLU A 148 12.24 17.66 -10.93
CA GLU A 148 13.67 17.55 -10.67
C GLU A 148 14.07 18.46 -9.50
N GLY A 149 14.96 17.96 -8.64
CA GLY A 149 15.39 18.67 -7.43
C GLY A 149 14.51 18.43 -6.19
N GLU A 150 13.28 17.92 -6.35
CA GLU A 150 12.47 17.54 -5.18
C GLU A 150 13.09 16.32 -4.47
N ARG A 151 13.05 16.31 -3.13
CA ARG A 151 13.64 15.26 -2.30
C ARG A 151 12.71 14.83 -1.18
N PHE A 152 12.75 13.54 -0.87
CA PHE A 152 11.94 12.89 0.16
C PHE A 152 12.82 12.21 1.20
N ASP A 153 12.32 12.13 2.44
CA ASP A 153 12.93 11.32 3.49
C ASP A 153 12.65 9.83 3.25
N VAL A 154 11.46 9.52 2.71
CA VAL A 154 11.03 8.15 2.39
C VAL A 154 10.29 8.10 1.07
N ILE A 155 10.63 7.12 0.23
CA ILE A 155 9.82 6.73 -0.93
C ILE A 155 9.31 5.32 -0.68
N PHE A 156 8.03 5.04 -0.88
CA PHE A 156 7.51 3.69 -0.65
C PHE A 156 6.48 3.28 -1.68
N SER A 157 6.32 1.98 -1.87
CA SER A 157 5.36 1.42 -2.82
C SER A 157 4.89 0.04 -2.40
N ALA A 158 3.72 -0.33 -2.90
CA ALA A 158 3.25 -1.70 -2.96
C ALA A 158 3.29 -2.16 -4.42
N PRO A 159 4.50 -2.44 -4.96
CA PRO A 159 4.68 -2.55 -6.39
C PRO A 159 3.92 -3.76 -6.96
N PRO A 160 3.55 -3.70 -8.25
CA PRO A 160 3.17 -4.89 -8.99
C PRO A 160 4.34 -5.89 -8.99
N TYR A 161 4.01 -7.19 -8.92
CA TYR A 161 5.02 -8.24 -8.70
C TYR A 161 4.79 -9.52 -9.51
N TYR A 162 3.79 -9.54 -10.40
CA TYR A 162 3.59 -10.67 -11.31
C TYR A 162 4.52 -10.55 -12.52
N GLU A 163 5.06 -11.68 -12.97
CA GLU A 163 5.92 -11.73 -14.16
C GLU A 163 5.14 -11.39 -15.44
N ARG A 164 3.86 -11.76 -15.48
CA ARG A 164 2.97 -11.68 -16.64
C ARG A 164 1.54 -11.36 -16.19
N PRO A 165 0.66 -10.89 -17.08
CA PRO A 165 -0.75 -10.68 -16.77
C PRO A 165 -1.34 -11.95 -16.16
N THR A 166 -2.05 -11.81 -15.04
CA THR A 166 -2.77 -12.92 -14.39
C THR A 166 -4.26 -12.69 -14.47
N LYS A 167 -5.02 -13.76 -14.75
CA LYS A 167 -6.49 -13.69 -14.74
C LYS A 167 -6.98 -13.60 -13.28
N GLY A 168 -7.70 -12.53 -12.93
CA GLY A 168 -8.66 -12.54 -11.80
C GLY A 168 -8.29 -11.84 -10.49
N VAL A 169 -7.26 -10.98 -10.41
CA VAL A 169 -6.93 -10.28 -9.13
C VAL A 169 -6.72 -8.77 -9.28
N LEU A 170 -6.28 -8.31 -10.44
CA LEU A 170 -6.00 -6.90 -10.80
C LEU A 170 -6.38 -6.72 -12.28
N THR A 171 -6.51 -5.49 -12.78
CA THR A 171 -6.61 -5.33 -14.24
C THR A 171 -5.34 -5.91 -14.90
N GLU A 172 -5.42 -6.40 -16.14
CA GLU A 172 -4.33 -7.14 -16.79
C GLU A 172 -2.98 -6.38 -16.83
N ARG A 173 -3.00 -5.05 -16.67
CA ARG A 173 -1.83 -4.16 -16.65
C ARG A 173 -1.33 -3.82 -15.25
N GLU A 174 -2.19 -3.80 -14.23
CA GLU A 174 -1.88 -3.35 -12.87
C GLU A 174 -1.03 -4.31 -12.04
N GLY A 175 -1.02 -5.60 -12.38
CA GLY A 175 -0.32 -6.62 -11.59
C GLY A 175 1.11 -6.89 -12.02
N VAL A 176 1.50 -6.46 -13.22
CA VAL A 176 2.71 -6.92 -13.90
C VAL A 176 3.90 -6.08 -13.47
N GLY A 177 4.76 -6.66 -12.62
CA GLY A 177 6.05 -6.07 -12.27
C GLY A 177 7.08 -6.25 -13.39
N GLY A 178 6.92 -7.27 -14.23
CA GLY A 178 7.84 -7.60 -15.33
C GLY A 178 9.16 -8.22 -14.84
N GLY A 179 10.04 -8.59 -15.77
CA GLY A 179 11.28 -9.31 -15.43
C GLY A 179 11.06 -10.80 -15.20
N LYS A 180 12.11 -11.49 -14.71
CA LYS A 180 12.12 -12.96 -14.58
C LYS A 180 11.25 -13.44 -13.41
N TYR A 181 11.17 -12.64 -12.36
CA TYR A 181 10.50 -12.94 -11.09
C TYR A 181 9.45 -11.89 -10.71
N GLY A 182 9.19 -10.87 -11.55
CA GLY A 182 8.28 -9.76 -11.27
C GLY A 182 8.96 -8.53 -10.68
N GLU A 183 10.28 -8.46 -10.77
CA GLU A 183 11.15 -7.47 -10.13
C GLU A 183 11.31 -6.16 -10.90
N ALA A 184 11.05 -6.12 -12.20
CA ALA A 184 11.56 -5.05 -13.06
C ALA A 184 11.06 -3.66 -12.63
N PHE A 185 9.78 -3.53 -12.27
CA PHE A 185 9.24 -2.30 -11.70
C PHE A 185 9.94 -1.89 -10.39
N SER A 186 10.14 -2.84 -9.47
CA SER A 186 10.78 -2.56 -8.18
C SER A 186 12.24 -2.14 -8.36
N VAL A 187 12.95 -2.76 -9.30
CA VAL A 187 14.31 -2.39 -9.69
C VAL A 187 14.35 -0.97 -10.27
N GLY A 188 13.50 -0.66 -11.25
CA GLY A 188 13.43 0.68 -11.82
C GLY A 188 13.09 1.75 -10.78
N LEU A 189 12.17 1.44 -9.85
CA LEU A 189 11.83 2.31 -8.74
C LEU A 189 13.04 2.62 -7.84
N ILE A 190 13.80 1.60 -7.40
CA ILE A 190 14.96 1.84 -6.51
C ILE A 190 16.11 2.52 -7.25
N GLU A 191 16.26 2.34 -8.57
CA GLU A 191 17.24 3.04 -9.39
C GLU A 191 16.91 4.54 -9.48
N GLU A 192 15.66 4.88 -9.78
CA GLU A 192 15.22 6.27 -9.86
C GLU A 192 15.23 6.96 -8.50
N ALA A 193 14.79 6.26 -7.44
CA ALA A 193 14.65 6.81 -6.10
C ALA A 193 15.96 7.41 -5.54
N ARG A 194 17.13 6.90 -5.95
CA ARG A 194 18.44 7.43 -5.51
C ARG A 194 18.60 8.93 -5.75
N TYR A 195 17.98 9.42 -6.80
CA TYR A 195 18.07 10.82 -7.22
C TYR A 195 17.01 11.70 -6.55
N TYR A 196 16.07 11.12 -5.83
CA TYR A 196 14.95 11.81 -5.17
C TYR A 196 14.93 11.61 -3.65
N LEU A 197 15.93 10.94 -3.09
CA LEU A 197 16.10 10.77 -1.65
C LEU A 197 17.02 11.84 -1.06
N ARG A 198 16.67 12.33 0.13
CA ARG A 198 17.59 13.10 0.98
C ARG A 198 18.74 12.22 1.47
N PRO A 199 19.87 12.78 1.91
CA PRO A 199 20.91 12.02 2.60
C PRO A 199 20.34 11.21 3.77
N GLY A 200 20.60 9.90 3.82
CA GLY A 200 20.04 9.00 4.83
C GLY A 200 18.60 8.56 4.57
N GLY A 201 17.99 8.99 3.47
CA GLY A 201 16.66 8.62 3.03
C GLY A 201 16.54 7.15 2.62
N LYS A 202 15.31 6.65 2.51
CA LYS A 202 15.06 5.23 2.32
C LYS A 202 13.94 4.94 1.32
N VAL A 203 14.06 3.83 0.60
CA VAL A 203 12.97 3.19 -0.14
C VAL A 203 12.38 2.06 0.71
N ALA A 204 11.06 1.91 0.75
CA ALA A 204 10.41 0.76 1.35
C ALA A 204 9.43 0.09 0.39
N LEU A 205 9.53 -1.22 0.22
CA LEU A 205 8.69 -2.01 -0.70
C LEU A 205 7.87 -3.05 0.06
N PHE A 206 6.56 -3.02 -0.14
CA PHE A 206 5.65 -4.05 0.38
C PHE A 206 5.53 -5.21 -0.59
N LEU A 207 6.14 -6.34 -0.24
CA LEU A 207 6.32 -7.48 -1.14
C LEU A 207 5.60 -8.75 -0.66
N PRO A 208 5.23 -9.66 -1.58
CA PRO A 208 4.74 -10.99 -1.23
C PRO A 208 5.88 -11.85 -0.65
N ASP A 209 5.52 -12.97 0.00
CA ASP A 209 6.50 -13.98 0.46
C ASP A 209 7.02 -14.81 -0.72
N LYS A 210 7.83 -14.18 -1.57
CA LYS A 210 8.41 -14.75 -2.79
C LYS A 210 9.92 -14.52 -2.78
N LYS A 211 10.66 -15.48 -2.23
CA LYS A 211 12.11 -15.36 -2.00
C LYS A 211 12.93 -14.96 -3.24
N PRO A 212 12.71 -15.53 -4.45
CA PRO A 212 13.51 -15.13 -5.62
C PRO A 212 13.31 -13.66 -6.01
N LEU A 213 12.07 -13.16 -5.94
CA LEU A 213 11.76 -11.75 -6.20
C LEU A 213 12.48 -10.83 -5.20
N ILE A 214 12.36 -11.14 -3.90
CA ILE A 214 12.98 -10.33 -2.83
C ILE A 214 14.50 -10.33 -2.98
N GLY A 215 15.10 -11.50 -3.25
CA GLY A 215 16.54 -11.65 -3.42
C GLY A 215 17.10 -10.77 -4.53
N VAL A 216 16.48 -10.78 -5.71
CA VAL A 216 16.95 -9.96 -6.84
C VAL A 216 16.82 -8.46 -6.56
N ILE A 217 15.74 -8.01 -5.91
CA ILE A 217 15.58 -6.61 -5.55
C ILE A 217 16.63 -6.19 -4.50
N ALA A 218 16.89 -7.06 -3.51
CA ALA A 218 17.89 -6.80 -2.47
C ALA A 218 19.30 -6.69 -3.05
N GLU A 219 19.71 -7.67 -3.86
CA GLU A 219 21.02 -7.68 -4.55
C GLU A 219 21.18 -6.42 -5.40
N LYS A 220 20.15 -6.06 -6.18
CA LYS A 220 20.19 -4.84 -6.99
C LYS A 220 20.29 -3.57 -6.13
N GLY A 221 19.63 -3.55 -4.97
CA GLY A 221 19.77 -2.50 -3.98
C GLY A 221 21.20 -2.33 -3.49
N GLU A 222 21.86 -3.42 -3.13
CA GLU A 222 23.25 -3.40 -2.66
C GLU A 222 24.22 -2.93 -3.76
N GLU A 223 24.04 -3.38 -5.00
CA GLU A 223 24.82 -2.88 -6.17
C GLU A 223 24.70 -1.37 -6.36
N LEU A 224 23.50 -0.84 -6.07
CA LEU A 224 23.20 0.59 -6.15
C LEU A 224 23.68 1.37 -4.91
N GLY A 225 24.32 0.70 -3.95
CA GLY A 225 24.87 1.32 -2.74
C GLY A 225 23.87 1.51 -1.61
N TYR A 226 22.70 0.87 -1.67
CA TYR A 226 21.78 0.82 -0.54
C TYR A 226 22.24 -0.21 0.50
N SER A 227 22.05 0.10 1.78
CA SER A 227 21.95 -0.93 2.82
C SER A 227 20.53 -1.52 2.81
N VAL A 228 20.40 -2.83 2.91
CA VAL A 228 19.11 -3.54 2.80
C VAL A 228 18.72 -4.21 4.10
N ARG A 229 17.45 -4.05 4.49
CA ARG A 229 16.82 -4.73 5.63
C ARG A 229 15.47 -5.30 5.21
N ASP A 230 15.31 -6.61 5.33
CA ASP A 230 14.00 -7.27 5.14
C ASP A 230 13.32 -7.51 6.49
N VAL A 231 12.08 -7.05 6.63
CA VAL A 231 11.21 -7.36 7.77
C VAL A 231 10.04 -8.20 7.31
N LYS A 232 10.05 -9.48 7.70
CA LYS A 232 8.96 -10.43 7.44
C LYS A 232 7.90 -10.35 8.54
N PHE A 233 6.63 -10.25 8.17
CA PHE A 233 5.51 -10.25 9.11
C PHE A 233 4.30 -10.98 8.55
N LYS A 234 3.42 -11.45 9.45
CA LYS A 234 2.21 -12.20 9.10
C LYS A 234 0.97 -11.35 9.39
N VAL A 235 0.05 -11.30 8.44
CA VAL A 235 -1.26 -10.65 8.61
C VAL A 235 -2.35 -11.60 8.12
N GLY A 236 -3.21 -12.02 9.03
CA GLY A 236 -4.15 -13.11 8.77
C GLY A 236 -3.41 -14.38 8.36
N THR A 237 -3.72 -14.91 7.18
CA THR A 237 -3.12 -16.13 6.63
C THR A 237 -1.90 -15.87 5.75
N ARG A 238 -1.56 -14.61 5.45
CA ARG A 238 -0.53 -14.26 4.46
C ARG A 238 0.73 -13.74 5.13
N TRP A 239 1.88 -14.20 4.64
CA TRP A 239 3.17 -13.60 4.91
C TRP A 239 3.43 -12.43 3.94
N ARG A 240 4.06 -11.39 4.47
CA ARG A 240 4.43 -10.17 3.76
C ARG A 240 5.82 -9.75 4.19
N HIS A 241 6.48 -9.03 3.29
CA HIS A 241 7.82 -8.52 3.48
C HIS A 241 7.81 -7.01 3.34
N SER A 242 8.55 -6.34 4.20
CA SER A 242 8.90 -4.94 4.10
C SER A 242 10.38 -4.88 3.79
N LEU A 243 10.73 -4.75 2.51
CA LEU A 243 12.11 -4.57 2.10
C LEU A 243 12.46 -3.09 2.16
N VAL A 244 13.32 -2.71 3.12
CA VAL A 244 13.74 -1.33 3.36
C VAL A 244 15.17 -1.15 2.87
N LEU A 245 15.37 -0.25 1.92
CA LEU A 245 16.65 0.08 1.31
C LEU A 245 17.04 1.50 1.71
N ARG A 246 18.21 1.71 2.33
CA ARG A 246 18.65 3.03 2.83
C ARG A 246 19.97 3.44 2.20
N LEU A 247 20.03 4.67 1.69
CA LEU A 247 21.24 5.34 1.20
C LEU A 247 22.04 5.99 2.33
#